data_AF-A0A1G3Y8L0-F1
#
_entry.id   AF-A0A1G3Y8L0-F1
#
_cell.length_a   1.000
_cell.length_b   1.000
_cell.length_c   1.000
_cell.angle_alpha   90.00
_cell.angle_beta   90.00
_cell.angle_gamma   90.00
#
_symmetry.space_group_name_H-M   'P 1'
#
loop_
_entity.id
_entity.type
_entity.pdbx_description
1 polymer ?
#
loop_
_entity_poly.entity_id
_entity_poly.type
_entity_poly.pdbx_seq_one_letter_code
_entity_poly.pdbx_strand_id
1 'polypeptide(L)'
;MAIKGLLKELLLLLLIISLLIFYGCATLSYQYPPVTIEEIIKLSKDKIPAEQIIDKIKRSQTAYRLSADEIVGMKDAGVDSKVIDYMLRTYEDAVRREQELQDWRNWQFYYGHYYWSPYFYYPSRPYGPYWGPYPPPPPFP
;
A
#
# COMPACT_ATOMS: atom_id res chain seq x y z
N MET A 1 6.31 -56.32 -14.97
CA MET A 1 5.16 -55.84 -14.15
C MET A 1 5.55 -54.77 -13.12
N ALA A 2 6.80 -54.72 -12.65
CA ALA A 2 7.29 -53.75 -11.64
C ALA A 2 7.33 -52.27 -12.08
N ILE A 3 7.61 -51.99 -13.36
CA ILE A 3 7.79 -50.60 -13.86
C ILE A 3 6.49 -49.78 -13.79
N LYS A 4 5.33 -50.41 -14.02
CA LYS A 4 4.01 -49.74 -13.95
C LYS A 4 3.64 -49.36 -12.51
N GLY A 5 4.07 -50.17 -11.52
CA GLY A 5 3.87 -49.88 -10.10
C GLY A 5 4.72 -48.70 -9.65
N LEU A 6 6.01 -48.72 -9.99
CA LEU A 6 6.96 -47.64 -9.65
C LEU A 6 6.53 -46.30 -10.27
N LEU A 7 6.07 -46.29 -11.53
CA LEU A 7 5.57 -45.09 -12.19
C LEU A 7 4.29 -44.53 -11.52
N LYS A 8 3.41 -45.41 -11.03
CA LYS A 8 2.18 -45.01 -10.31
C LYS A 8 2.50 -44.36 -8.97
N GLU A 9 3.46 -44.90 -8.22
CA GLU A 9 3.92 -44.32 -6.94
C GLU A 9 4.59 -42.95 -7.14
N LEU A 10 5.42 -42.83 -8.19
CA LEU A 10 6.07 -41.56 -8.56
C LEU A 10 5.04 -40.50 -8.97
N LEU A 11 3.99 -40.89 -9.69
CA LEU A 11 2.90 -40.01 -10.09
C LEU A 11 2.01 -39.59 -8.91
N LEU A 12 1.79 -40.50 -7.94
CA LEU A 12 1.08 -40.22 -6.68
C LEU A 12 1.84 -39.23 -5.81
N LEU A 13 3.16 -39.39 -5.69
CA LEU A 13 4.01 -38.46 -4.94
C LEU A 13 4.03 -37.07 -5.56
N LEU A 14 4.11 -36.97 -6.90
CA LEU A 14 4.05 -35.70 -7.62
C LEU A 14 2.71 -34.97 -7.41
N LEU A 15 1.61 -35.71 -7.38
CA LEU A 15 0.27 -35.17 -7.17
C LEU A 15 0.07 -34.64 -5.74
N ILE A 16 0.62 -35.33 -4.74
CA ILE A 16 0.61 -34.89 -3.34
C ILE A 16 1.45 -33.62 -3.14
N ILE A 17 2.65 -33.56 -3.74
CA ILE A 17 3.51 -32.37 -3.69
C ILE A 17 2.84 -31.17 -4.37
N SER A 18 2.18 -31.39 -5.51
CA SER A 18 1.41 -30.36 -6.21
C SER A 18 0.29 -29.80 -5.33
N LEU A 19 -0.47 -30.67 -4.63
CA LEU A 19 -1.49 -30.23 -3.69
C LEU A 19 -0.88 -29.37 -2.56
N LEU A 20 0.22 -29.80 -1.94
CA LEU A 20 0.90 -29.07 -0.86
C LEU A 20 1.36 -27.67 -1.27
N ILE A 21 1.89 -27.51 -2.49
CA ILE A 21 2.31 -26.20 -3.02
C ILE A 21 1.09 -25.28 -3.23
N PHE A 22 -0.05 -25.82 -3.66
CA PHE A 22 -1.27 -25.05 -3.88
C PHE A 22 -1.94 -24.55 -2.59
N TYR A 23 -1.76 -25.22 -1.46
CA TYR A 23 -2.31 -24.75 -0.16
C TYR A 23 -1.57 -23.52 0.42
N GLY A 24 -0.41 -23.14 -0.14
CA GLY A 24 0.44 -22.07 0.39
C GLY A 24 -0.01 -20.64 0.09
N CYS A 25 -0.96 -20.40 -0.82
CA CYS A 25 -1.32 -19.03 -1.23
C CYS A 25 -2.27 -18.30 -0.28
N ALA A 26 -2.99 -18.98 0.62
CA ALA A 26 -4.02 -18.36 1.44
C ALA A 26 -3.55 -17.89 2.83
N THR A 27 -2.39 -18.38 3.31
CA THR A 27 -1.93 -18.13 4.69
C THR A 27 -1.08 -16.87 4.84
N LEU A 28 -0.80 -16.16 3.75
CA LEU A 28 0.11 -15.00 3.71
C LEU A 28 -0.60 -13.64 3.74
N SER A 29 -1.80 -13.57 4.33
CA SER A 29 -2.49 -12.30 4.60
C SER A 29 -2.28 -11.89 6.05
N TYR A 30 -1.07 -11.48 6.41
CA TYR A 30 -0.84 -10.85 7.72
C TYR A 30 -1.31 -9.39 7.65
N GLN A 31 -2.62 -9.20 7.72
CA GLN A 31 -3.21 -7.88 7.93
C GLN A 31 -3.27 -7.65 9.43
N TYR A 32 -2.42 -6.75 9.94
CA TYR A 32 -2.64 -6.21 11.28
C TYR A 32 -4.02 -5.54 11.28
N PRO A 33 -4.89 -5.83 12.26
CA PRO A 33 -6.16 -5.14 12.34
C PRO A 33 -5.90 -3.62 12.48
N PRO A 34 -6.72 -2.77 11.85
CA PRO A 34 -6.58 -1.34 11.98
C PRO A 34 -6.77 -0.96 13.45
N VAL A 35 -5.87 -0.11 13.97
CA VAL A 35 -5.91 0.33 15.36
C VAL A 35 -6.93 1.46 15.47
N THR A 36 -7.95 1.33 16.32
CA THR A 36 -8.99 2.36 16.44
C THR A 36 -8.63 3.46 17.43
N ILE A 37 -9.35 4.59 17.38
CA ILE A 37 -9.15 5.70 18.34
C ILE A 37 -9.45 5.23 19.78
N GLU A 38 -10.51 4.45 19.97
CA GLU A 38 -10.89 3.91 21.28
C GLU A 38 -9.80 2.98 21.83
N GLU A 39 -9.17 2.19 20.95
CA GLU A 39 -8.06 1.34 21.33
C GLU A 39 -6.84 2.16 21.76
N ILE A 40 -6.51 3.25 21.06
CA ILE A 40 -5.41 4.16 21.42
C ILE A 40 -5.69 4.82 22.77
N ILE A 41 -6.92 5.27 23.01
CA ILE A 41 -7.35 5.81 24.30
C ILE A 41 -7.18 4.76 25.39
N LYS A 42 -7.60 3.51 25.14
CA LYS A 42 -7.44 2.41 26.09
C LYS A 42 -5.97 2.14 26.41
N LEU A 43 -5.11 2.01 25.40
CA LEU A 43 -3.67 1.80 25.57
C LEU A 43 -3.02 2.93 26.38
N SER A 44 -3.45 4.17 26.15
CA SER A 44 -2.97 5.33 26.90
C SER A 44 -3.42 5.31 28.35
N LYS A 45 -4.67 4.91 28.62
CA LYS A 45 -5.20 4.69 29.98
C LYS A 45 -4.47 3.56 30.70
N ASP A 46 -4.11 2.50 29.98
CA ASP A 46 -3.32 1.36 30.45
C ASP A 46 -1.83 1.73 30.65
N LYS A 47 -1.45 3.00 30.49
CA LYS A 47 -0.09 3.54 30.68
C LYS A 47 0.95 2.90 29.75
N ILE A 48 0.53 2.43 28.59
CA ILE A 48 1.45 1.99 27.55
C ILE A 48 2.25 3.19 27.04
N PRO A 49 3.60 3.10 26.91
CA PRO A 49 4.42 4.20 26.42
C PRO A 49 4.01 4.66 25.02
N ALA A 50 4.09 5.97 24.78
CA ALA A 50 3.73 6.59 23.51
C ALA A 50 4.43 5.95 22.30
N GLU A 51 5.73 5.63 22.45
CA GLU A 51 6.54 5.02 21.42
C GLU A 51 6.03 3.63 21.02
N GLN A 52 5.52 2.83 21.98
CA GLN A 52 4.93 1.52 21.69
C GLN A 52 3.58 1.64 20.98
N ILE A 53 2.77 2.64 21.35
CA ILE A 53 1.50 2.92 20.66
C ILE A 53 1.78 3.36 19.22
N ILE A 54 2.75 4.25 19.01
CA ILE A 54 3.21 4.69 17.67
C ILE A 54 3.68 3.50 16.82
N ASP A 55 4.47 2.59 17.40
CA ASP A 55 4.94 1.41 16.68
C ASP A 55 3.81 0.44 16.31
N LYS A 56 2.78 0.35 17.15
CA LYS A 56 1.56 -0.39 16.83
C LYS A 56 0.80 0.26 15.67
N ILE A 57 0.65 1.59 15.68
CA ILE A 57 0.05 2.35 14.58
C ILE A 57 0.82 2.11 13.27
N LYS A 58 2.16 2.23 13.29
CA LYS A 58 3.03 1.96 12.13
C LYS A 58 2.78 0.59 11.51
N ARG A 59 2.74 -0.45 12.35
CA ARG A 59 2.52 -1.84 11.90
C ARG A 59 1.14 -2.04 11.28
N SER A 60 0.14 -1.35 11.79
CA SER A 60 -1.23 -1.40 11.27
C SER A 60 -1.42 -0.65 9.94
N GLN A 61 -0.46 0.21 9.56
CA GLN A 61 -0.54 1.07 8.37
C GLN A 61 -1.83 1.90 8.28
N THR A 62 -2.44 2.21 9.43
CA THR A 62 -3.71 2.95 9.49
C THR A 62 -3.48 4.46 9.34
N ALA A 63 -4.29 5.11 8.51
CA ALA A 63 -4.32 6.56 8.37
C ALA A 63 -5.55 7.15 9.08
N TYR A 64 -5.39 8.24 9.84
CA TYR A 64 -6.46 8.81 10.67
C TYR A 64 -6.87 10.21 10.23
N ARG A 65 -8.11 10.36 9.80
CA ARG A 65 -8.70 11.69 9.60
C ARG A 65 -9.37 12.15 10.89
N LEU A 66 -8.61 12.82 11.75
CA LEU A 66 -9.11 13.32 13.04
C LEU A 66 -9.81 14.67 12.87
N SER A 67 -10.97 14.82 13.51
CA SER A 67 -11.65 16.09 13.74
C SER A 67 -11.06 16.82 14.96
N ALA A 68 -11.36 18.11 15.10
CA ALA A 68 -10.92 18.90 16.25
C ALA A 68 -11.45 18.33 17.58
N ASP A 69 -12.71 17.89 17.59
CA ASP A 69 -13.35 17.32 18.78
C ASP A 69 -12.69 15.99 19.20
N GLU A 70 -12.30 15.15 18.25
CA GLU A 70 -11.57 13.91 18.53
C GLU A 70 -10.17 14.19 19.11
N ILE A 71 -9.45 15.18 18.57
CA ILE A 71 -8.13 15.59 19.09
C ILE A 71 -8.26 16.04 20.55
N VAL A 72 -9.26 16.89 20.84
CA VAL A 72 -9.53 17.36 22.21
C VAL A 72 -9.91 16.19 23.11
N GLY A 73 -10.83 15.33 22.67
CA GLY A 73 -11.27 14.15 23.43
C GLY A 73 -10.13 13.18 23.74
N MET A 74 -9.21 12.96 22.81
CA MET A 74 -8.02 12.13 23.04
C MET A 74 -7.07 12.76 24.04
N LYS A 75 -6.82 14.07 23.94
CA LYS A 75 -5.98 14.81 24.88
C LYS A 75 -6.56 14.77 26.30
N ASP A 76 -7.86 15.01 26.43
CA ASP A 76 -8.58 14.98 27.71
C ASP A 76 -8.61 13.56 28.31
N ALA A 77 -8.64 12.52 27.45
CA ALA A 77 -8.50 11.13 27.86
C ALA A 77 -7.06 10.72 28.24
N GLY A 78 -6.09 11.64 28.14
CA GLY A 78 -4.71 11.43 28.55
C GLY A 78 -3.82 10.77 27.49
N VAL A 79 -4.21 10.81 26.21
CA VAL A 79 -3.35 10.37 25.11
C VAL A 79 -2.20 11.37 24.94
N ASP A 80 -0.97 10.86 24.85
CA ASP A 80 0.22 11.68 24.67
C ASP A 80 0.18 12.44 23.34
N SER A 81 0.52 13.74 23.35
CA SER A 81 0.52 14.58 22.15
C SER A 81 1.38 14.01 21.02
N LYS A 82 2.47 13.29 21.32
CA LYS A 82 3.30 12.63 20.29
C LYS A 82 2.51 11.58 19.50
N VAL A 83 1.61 10.85 20.16
CA VAL A 83 0.76 9.85 19.51
C VAL A 83 -0.24 10.56 18.60
N ILE A 84 -0.89 11.61 19.09
CA ILE A 84 -1.86 12.41 18.32
C ILE A 84 -1.19 13.04 17.09
N ASP A 85 -0.02 13.67 17.28
CA ASP A 85 0.77 14.25 16.18
C ASP A 85 1.15 13.19 15.15
N TYR A 86 1.54 11.99 15.61
CA TYR A 86 1.84 10.89 14.71
C TYR A 86 0.62 10.46 13.90
N MET A 87 -0.56 10.35 14.52
CA MET A 87 -1.81 10.02 13.83
C MET A 87 -2.21 11.07 12.80
N LEU A 88 -1.99 12.36 13.07
CA LEU A 88 -2.25 13.42 12.09
C LEU A 88 -1.32 13.30 10.88
N ARG A 89 -0.04 13.04 11.12
CA ARG A 89 0.95 12.83 10.05
C ARG A 89 0.60 11.65 9.15
N THR A 90 0.00 10.56 9.69
CA THR A 90 -0.36 9.42 8.83
C THR A 90 -1.40 9.79 7.77
N TYR A 91 -2.31 10.72 8.05
CA TYR A 91 -3.26 11.22 7.06
C TYR A 91 -2.61 12.16 6.05
N GLU A 92 -1.76 13.07 6.49
CA GLU A 92 -0.98 13.93 5.58
C GLU A 92 -0.16 13.08 4.59
N ASP A 93 0.51 12.04 5.10
CA ASP A 93 1.27 11.09 4.29
C ASP A 93 0.37 10.32 3.32
N ALA A 94 -0.81 9.90 3.76
CA ALA A 94 -1.77 9.21 2.90
C ALA A 94 -2.30 10.10 1.77
N VAL A 95 -2.63 11.36 2.08
CA VAL A 95 -3.08 12.35 1.07
C VAL A 95 -1.97 12.64 0.09
N ARG A 96 -0.74 12.86 0.56
CA ARG A 96 0.43 13.08 -0.30
C ARG A 96 0.67 11.91 -1.25
N ARG A 97 0.68 10.67 -0.73
CA ARG A 97 0.84 9.47 -1.57
C ARG A 97 -0.26 9.35 -2.62
N GLU A 98 -1.51 9.62 -2.25
CA GLU A 98 -2.61 9.60 -3.22
C GLU A 98 -2.39 10.67 -4.31
N GLN A 99 -2.00 11.89 -3.95
CA GLN A 99 -1.69 12.95 -4.91
C GLN A 99 -0.54 12.53 -5.85
N GLU A 100 0.55 11.98 -5.31
CA GLU A 100 1.67 11.46 -6.10
C GLU A 100 1.23 10.39 -7.10
N LEU A 101 0.39 9.44 -6.67
CA LEU A 101 -0.17 8.41 -7.55
C LEU A 101 -1.11 8.99 -8.61
N GLN A 102 -1.90 10.01 -8.27
CA GLN A 102 -2.76 10.71 -9.23
C GLN A 102 -1.94 11.48 -10.25
N ASP A 103 -0.92 12.21 -9.81
CA ASP A 103 -0.02 12.96 -10.67
C ASP A 103 0.76 12.02 -11.60
N TRP A 104 1.25 10.91 -11.08
CA TRP A 104 1.90 9.87 -11.86
C TRP A 104 0.96 9.27 -12.90
N ARG A 105 -0.27 8.93 -12.50
CA ARG A 105 -1.31 8.40 -13.41
C ARG A 105 -1.64 9.41 -14.51
N ASN A 106 -1.85 10.68 -14.15
CA ASN A 106 -2.10 11.75 -15.10
C ASN A 106 -0.93 11.95 -16.06
N TRP A 107 0.30 11.89 -15.56
CA TRP A 107 1.51 11.93 -16.38
C TRP A 107 1.58 10.75 -17.36
N GLN A 108 1.29 9.53 -16.91
CA GLN A 108 1.23 8.33 -17.77
C GLN A 108 0.19 8.49 -18.88
N PHE A 109 -1.00 8.99 -18.56
CA PHE A 109 -2.06 9.22 -19.55
C PHE A 109 -1.74 10.35 -20.53
N TYR A 110 -1.07 11.42 -20.10
CA TYR A 110 -0.82 12.58 -20.96
C TYR A 110 0.49 12.48 -21.75
N TYR A 111 1.54 11.96 -21.12
CA TYR A 111 2.90 11.88 -21.66
C TYR A 111 3.41 10.44 -21.83
N GLY A 112 2.93 9.46 -21.05
CA GLY A 112 3.36 8.06 -21.14
C GLY A 112 3.05 7.37 -22.48
N HIS A 113 1.98 7.79 -23.18
CA HIS A 113 1.69 7.32 -24.54
C HIS A 113 2.80 7.62 -25.57
N TYR A 114 3.66 8.63 -25.31
CA TYR A 114 4.80 8.94 -26.17
C TYR A 114 6.02 8.05 -25.93
N TYR A 115 6.10 7.39 -24.76
CA TYR A 115 7.26 6.60 -24.36
C TYR A 115 7.05 5.08 -24.44
N TRP A 116 5.80 4.59 -24.50
CA TRP A 116 5.49 3.14 -24.49
C TRP A 116 4.69 2.64 -25.70
N SER A 117 5.15 3.00 -26.91
CA SER A 117 4.63 2.42 -28.16
C SER A 117 5.77 1.70 -28.91
N PRO A 118 5.75 0.35 -29.00
CA PRO A 118 6.77 -0.39 -29.75
C PRO A 118 6.67 -0.20 -31.27
N TYR A 119 5.49 0.17 -31.78
CA TYR A 119 5.22 0.34 -33.21
C TYR A 119 3.96 1.18 -33.43
N PHE A 120 4.01 2.51 -33.37
CA PHE A 120 2.96 3.32 -34.00
C PHE A 120 3.51 4.55 -34.69
N TYR A 121 3.50 4.44 -36.01
CA TYR A 121 3.31 5.48 -36.99
C TYR A 121 2.48 6.63 -36.39
N TYR A 122 3.10 7.81 -36.28
CA TYR A 122 2.39 9.05 -36.01
C TYR A 122 1.27 9.21 -37.05
N PRO A 123 -0.03 9.26 -36.68
CA PRO A 123 -0.98 9.92 -37.56
C PRO A 123 -0.55 11.38 -37.59
N SER A 124 0.01 11.78 -38.72
CA SER A 124 0.49 13.11 -39.05
C SER A 124 -0.56 14.14 -38.63
N ARG A 125 -0.42 14.71 -37.44
CA ARG A 125 -1.11 15.94 -37.09
C ARG A 125 -0.50 17.03 -37.97
N PRO A 126 -1.29 17.73 -38.79
CA PRO A 126 -0.74 18.72 -39.69
C PRO A 126 -0.21 19.89 -38.84
N TYR A 127 1.11 20.06 -38.84
CA TYR A 127 1.84 21.24 -38.38
C TYR A 127 1.55 21.72 -36.96
N GLY A 128 2.33 21.22 -36.00
CA GLY A 128 2.73 21.97 -34.81
C GLY A 128 4.25 22.14 -34.84
N PRO A 129 4.81 23.35 -34.64
CA PRO A 129 6.24 23.60 -34.81
C PRO A 129 7.06 22.83 -33.76
N TYR A 130 8.26 22.43 -34.18
CA TYR A 130 9.29 21.62 -33.51
C TYR A 130 9.85 22.21 -32.19
N TRP A 131 9.01 22.75 -31.30
CA TRP A 131 9.41 23.42 -30.05
C TRP A 131 8.42 23.20 -28.91
N GLY A 132 8.06 21.94 -28.64
CA GLY A 132 7.45 21.60 -27.35
C GLY A 132 8.52 21.48 -26.28
N PRO A 133 8.37 22.05 -25.07
CA PRO A 133 9.26 21.75 -23.96
C PRO A 133 9.33 20.23 -23.78
N TYR A 134 10.52 19.68 -23.49
CA TYR A 134 10.62 18.28 -23.09
C TYR A 134 9.57 18.01 -22.02
N PRO A 135 8.80 16.91 -22.12
CA PRO A 135 7.85 16.58 -21.08
C PRO A 135 8.62 16.52 -19.77
N PRO A 136 8.14 17.19 -18.71
CA PRO A 136 8.83 17.17 -17.43
C PRO A 136 9.03 15.71 -17.01
N PRO A 137 10.16 15.41 -16.32
CA PRO A 137 10.39 14.07 -15.81
C PRO A 137 9.18 13.62 -14.98
N PRO A 138 8.84 12.32 -14.99
CA PRO A 138 7.70 11.83 -14.22
C PRO A 138 7.85 12.24 -12.74
N PRO A 139 6.74 12.61 -12.07
CA PRO A 139 6.76 12.81 -10.62
C PRO A 139 7.22 11.51 -9.92
N PHE A 140 7.84 11.64 -8.75
CA PHE A 140 8.36 10.50 -8.00
C PHE A 140 7.23 9.49 -7.67
N PRO A 141 7.45 8.17 -7.80
CA PRO A 141 6.54 7.15 -7.28
C PRO A 141 6.73 6.88 -5.78
#